data_AF-A0A660YAC8-F1
#
_entry.id   AF-A0A660YAC8-F1
#
_cell.length_a   1.000
_cell.length_b   1.000
_cell.length_c   1.000
_cell.angle_alpha   90.00
_cell.angle_beta   90.00
_cell.angle_gamma   90.00
#
_symmetry.space_group_name_H-M   'P 1'
#
loop_
_entity.id
_entity.type
_entity.pdbx_description
1 polymer ?
#
loop_
_entity_poly.entity_id
_entity_poly.type
_entity_poly.pdbx_seq_one_letter_code
_entity_poly.pdbx_strand_id
1 'polypeptide(L)'
;MINPHDFISFAERDIAGTDETQALVNCLTNAKRAIDAQVDGVLSALGFSVKRRSFKRRFDILRDIGVVAPRIIRKVRDARNLLEHDYVCPERKEVEDPLDIATL
;
A
#
# COMPACT_ATOMS: atom_id res chain seq x y z
N MET A 1 9.92 16.75 -1.33
CA MET A 1 8.75 16.01 -0.82
C MET A 1 8.78 14.65 -1.48
N ILE A 2 8.56 13.57 -0.73
CA ILE A 2 8.53 12.20 -1.29
C ILE A 2 7.14 11.98 -1.91
N ASN A 3 7.08 11.47 -3.13
CA ASN A 3 5.86 11.24 -3.89
C ASN A 3 5.60 9.72 -4.06
N PRO A 4 4.43 9.29 -4.60
CA PRO A 4 4.12 7.87 -4.75
C PRO A 4 5.16 7.08 -5.55
N HIS A 5 5.68 7.65 -6.65
CA HIS A 5 6.70 7.00 -7.47
C HIS A 5 8.01 6.79 -6.72
N ASP A 6 8.38 7.69 -5.82
CA ASP A 6 9.57 7.51 -4.99
C ASP A 6 9.40 6.26 -4.09
N PHE A 7 8.22 6.09 -3.48
CA PHE A 7 7.91 4.92 -2.66
C PHE A 7 7.88 3.62 -3.49
N ILE A 8 7.33 3.65 -4.70
CA ILE A 8 7.39 2.51 -5.63
C ILE A 8 8.85 2.15 -5.92
N SER A 9 9.67 3.12 -6.30
CA SER A 9 11.09 2.90 -6.59
C SER A 9 11.86 2.36 -5.38
N PHE A 10 11.50 2.75 -4.15
CA PHE A 10 12.09 2.15 -2.95
C PHE A 10 11.69 0.68 -2.81
N ALA A 11 10.39 0.37 -2.96
CA ALA A 11 9.88 -0.99 -2.86
C ALA A 11 10.47 -1.93 -3.93
N GLU A 12 10.61 -1.45 -5.17
CA GLU A 12 11.22 -2.22 -6.27
C GLU A 12 12.70 -2.53 -6.01
N ARG A 13 13.44 -1.59 -5.42
CA ARG A 13 14.84 -1.81 -5.04
C ARG A 13 14.97 -2.81 -3.89
N ASP A 14 14.07 -2.74 -2.91
CA ASP A 14 14.04 -3.66 -1.79
C ASP A 14 13.79 -5.10 -2.29
N ILE A 15 12.81 -5.33 -3.17
CA ILE A 15 12.45 -6.68 -3.64
C ILE A 15 13.43 -7.30 -4.65
N ALA A 16 14.28 -6.48 -5.30
CA ALA A 16 15.28 -6.93 -6.26
C ALA A 16 16.54 -7.55 -5.60
N GLY A 17 16.69 -7.41 -4.27
CA GLY A 17 17.79 -8.00 -3.51
C GLY A 17 17.63 -9.50 -3.22
N THR A 18 18.59 -10.07 -2.49
CA THR A 18 18.40 -11.37 -1.83
C THR A 18 17.24 -11.27 -0.82
N ASP A 19 16.45 -12.33 -0.64
CA ASP A 19 15.24 -12.39 0.22
C ASP A 19 15.56 -12.17 1.72
N GLU A 20 16.06 -11.00 2.06
CA GLU A 20 16.35 -10.58 3.42
C GLU A 20 15.04 -10.12 4.07
N THR A 21 14.79 -10.55 5.31
CA THR A 21 13.64 -10.14 6.12
C THR A 21 13.43 -8.61 6.08
N GLN A 22 14.51 -7.84 6.15
CA GLN A 22 14.46 -6.38 6.09
C GLN A 22 13.93 -5.87 4.74
N ALA A 23 14.36 -6.48 3.63
CA ALA A 23 13.91 -6.12 2.30
C ALA A 23 12.40 -6.34 2.13
N LEU A 24 11.88 -7.48 2.60
CA LEU A 24 10.44 -7.77 2.54
C LEU A 24 9.60 -6.80 3.38
N VAL A 25 10.06 -6.49 4.60
CA VAL A 25 9.42 -5.51 5.49
C VAL A 25 9.42 -4.12 4.86
N ASN A 26 10.55 -3.68 4.33
CA ASN A 26 10.68 -2.37 3.70
C ASN A 26 9.82 -2.27 2.44
N CYS A 27 9.87 -3.29 1.58
CA CYS A 27 9.10 -3.33 0.35
C CYS A 27 7.60 -3.21 0.62
N LEU A 28 7.05 -4.02 1.54
CA LEU A 28 5.64 -3.94 1.92
C LEU A 28 5.27 -2.55 2.48
N THR A 29 6.14 -1.99 3.31
CA THR A 29 5.92 -0.68 3.92
C THR A 29 5.92 0.43 2.85
N ASN A 30 6.83 0.36 1.89
CA ASN A 30 6.95 1.34 0.80
C ASN A 30 5.80 1.19 -0.20
N ALA A 31 5.42 -0.03 -0.59
CA ALA A 31 4.24 -0.28 -1.43
C ALA A 31 2.96 0.29 -0.80
N LYS A 32 2.75 0.08 0.52
CA LYS A 32 1.64 0.69 1.25
C LYS A 32 1.65 2.22 1.18
N ARG A 33 2.82 2.86 1.38
CA ARG A 33 2.94 4.32 1.32
C ARG A 33 2.65 4.88 -0.08
N ALA A 34 3.07 4.18 -1.12
CA ALA A 34 2.73 4.52 -2.50
C ALA A 34 1.22 4.50 -2.71
N ILE A 35 0.56 3.40 -2.33
CA ILE A 35 -0.90 3.23 -2.41
C ILE A 35 -1.61 4.32 -1.60
N ASP A 36 -1.22 4.55 -0.35
CA ASP A 36 -1.82 5.58 0.51
C ASP A 36 -1.73 6.97 -0.13
N ALA A 37 -0.57 7.32 -0.70
CA ALA A 37 -0.36 8.60 -1.35
C ALA A 37 -1.15 8.75 -2.66
N GLN A 38 -1.26 7.69 -3.47
CA GLN A 38 -2.12 7.65 -4.66
C GLN A 38 -3.60 7.81 -4.29
N VAL A 39 -4.06 7.07 -3.27
CA VAL A 39 -5.43 7.15 -2.74
C VAL A 39 -5.74 8.56 -2.24
N ASP A 40 -4.81 9.18 -1.49
CA ASP A 40 -4.98 10.56 -1.05
C ASP A 40 -5.03 11.53 -2.26
N GLY A 41 -4.24 11.29 -3.30
CA GLY A 41 -4.31 12.04 -4.56
C GLY A 41 -5.69 11.96 -5.23
N VAL A 42 -6.20 10.73 -5.43
CA VAL A 42 -7.52 10.49 -6.03
C VAL A 42 -8.63 11.13 -5.20
N LEU A 43 -8.63 10.92 -3.89
CA LEU A 43 -9.65 11.49 -3.01
C LEU A 43 -9.62 13.03 -3.03
N SER A 44 -8.43 13.62 -3.01
CA SER A 44 -8.28 15.08 -3.10
C SER A 44 -8.79 15.62 -4.44
N ALA A 45 -8.49 14.95 -5.55
CA ALA A 45 -8.96 15.32 -6.88
C ALA A 45 -10.50 15.23 -7.00
N LEU A 46 -11.14 14.33 -6.25
CA LEU A 46 -12.59 14.19 -6.15
C LEU A 46 -13.23 15.14 -5.12
N GLY A 47 -12.46 16.05 -4.53
CA GLY A 47 -12.96 17.04 -3.56
C GLY A 47 -13.13 16.52 -2.13
N PHE A 48 -12.63 15.32 -1.81
CA PHE A 48 -12.65 14.79 -0.45
C PHE A 48 -11.44 15.29 0.35
N SER A 49 -11.69 15.73 1.59
CA SER A 49 -10.59 16.00 2.53
C SER A 49 -9.90 14.70 2.96
N VAL A 50 -8.59 14.62 2.74
CA VAL A 50 -7.75 13.46 3.12
C VAL A 50 -7.16 13.55 4.52
N LYS A 51 -7.16 14.74 5.12
CA LYS A 51 -6.59 14.96 6.46
C LYS A 51 -7.35 14.14 7.51
N ARG A 52 -6.59 13.44 8.36
CA ARG A 52 -7.09 12.69 9.54
C ARG A 52 -8.06 11.54 9.23
N ARG A 53 -8.10 11.03 8.00
CA ARG A 53 -8.87 9.82 7.67
C ARG A 53 -8.03 8.57 7.89
N SER A 54 -8.64 7.55 8.49
CA SER A 54 -8.00 6.24 8.60
C SER A 54 -7.88 5.58 7.23
N PHE A 55 -6.89 4.70 7.06
CA PHE A 55 -6.72 3.85 5.89
C PHE A 55 -8.04 3.21 5.46
N LYS A 56 -8.74 2.57 6.41
CA LYS A 56 -10.05 1.97 6.18
C LYS A 56 -11.06 2.95 5.58
N ARG A 57 -11.17 4.17 6.13
CA ARG A 57 -12.16 5.15 5.67
C ARG A 57 -11.86 5.65 4.25
N ARG A 58 -10.59 5.81 3.88
CA ARG A 58 -10.20 6.19 2.52
C ARG A 58 -10.64 5.13 1.50
N PHE A 59 -10.37 3.87 1.80
CA PHE A 59 -10.74 2.73 0.97
C PHE A 59 -12.24 2.46 0.92
N ASP A 60 -12.97 2.69 2.02
CA ASP A 60 -14.44 2.61 2.03
C ASP A 60 -15.03 3.60 1.01
N ILE A 61 -14.51 4.83 0.93
CA ILE A 61 -14.97 5.83 -0.05
C ILE A 61 -14.68 5.37 -1.48
N LEU A 62 -13.46 4.91 -1.75
CA LEU A 62 -13.09 4.41 -3.09
C LEU A 62 -13.96 3.23 -3.54
N ARG A 63 -14.35 2.35 -2.60
CA ARG A 63 -15.32 1.29 -2.86
C ARG A 63 -16.70 1.86 -3.16
N ASP A 64 -17.17 2.80 -2.36
CA ASP A 64 -18.53 3.36 -2.47
C ASP A 64 -18.72 4.14 -3.79
N ILE A 65 -17.64 4.68 -4.38
CA ILE A 65 -17.64 5.31 -5.71
C ILE A 65 -17.29 4.36 -6.87
N GLY A 66 -17.07 3.08 -6.60
CA GLY A 66 -16.81 2.06 -7.63
C GLY A 66 -15.41 2.03 -8.22
N VAL A 67 -14.42 2.66 -7.59
CA VAL A 67 -13.04 2.79 -8.12
C VAL A 67 -12.15 1.61 -7.74
N VAL A 68 -12.41 0.93 -6.61
CA VAL A 68 -11.55 -0.18 -6.13
C VAL A 68 -12.37 -1.43 -5.79
N ALA A 69 -11.88 -2.59 -6.22
CA ALA A 69 -12.47 -3.88 -5.90
C ALA A 69 -12.18 -4.32 -4.44
N PRO A 70 -13.18 -4.83 -3.69
CA PRO A 70 -13.00 -5.27 -2.29
C PRO A 70 -11.88 -6.30 -2.06
N ARG A 71 -11.57 -7.12 -3.08
CA ARG A 71 -10.49 -8.12 -3.01
C ARG A 71 -9.10 -7.48 -2.92
N ILE A 72 -8.85 -6.41 -3.68
CA ILE A 72 -7.59 -5.68 -3.70
C ILE A 72 -7.35 -5.03 -2.33
N ILE A 73 -8.39 -4.37 -1.81
CA ILE A 73 -8.37 -3.73 -0.48
C ILE A 73 -8.02 -4.74 0.61
N ARG A 74 -8.58 -5.94 0.51
CA ARG A 74 -8.35 -7.02 1.48
C ARG A 74 -6.90 -7.48 1.47
N LYS A 75 -6.32 -7.76 0.30
CA LYS A 75 -4.92 -8.24 0.19
C LYS A 75 -3.93 -7.26 0.84
N VAL A 76 -4.01 -5.98 0.46
CA VAL A 76 -3.11 -4.94 1.00
C VAL A 76 -3.31 -4.79 2.52
N ARG A 77 -4.56 -4.82 2.98
CA ARG A 77 -4.87 -4.70 4.40
C ARG A 77 -4.34 -5.88 5.20
N ASP A 78 -4.52 -7.10 4.72
CA ASP A 78 -4.19 -8.31 5.48
C ASP A 78 -2.66 -8.45 5.63
N ALA A 79 -1.89 -8.26 4.54
CA ALA A 79 -0.42 -8.23 4.61
C ALA A 79 0.10 -7.14 5.56
N ARG A 80 -0.48 -5.93 5.46
CA ARG A 80 -0.11 -4.79 6.32
C ARG A 80 -0.48 -5.00 7.79
N ASN A 81 -1.63 -5.60 8.07
CA ASN A 81 -2.06 -5.90 9.44
C ASN A 81 -1.13 -6.92 10.10
N LEU A 82 -0.76 -7.98 9.36
CA LEU A 82 0.14 -9.02 9.83
C LEU A 82 1.50 -8.42 10.24
N LEU A 83 2.05 -7.53 9.42
CA LEU A 83 3.31 -6.83 9.72
C LEU A 83 3.18 -5.80 10.86
N GLU A 84 2.15 -4.96 10.86
CA GLU A 84 2.05 -3.80 11.77
C GLU A 84 1.47 -4.13 13.16
N HIS A 85 0.69 -5.20 13.28
CA HIS A 85 -0.02 -5.54 14.52
C HIS A 85 0.38 -6.89 15.10
N ASP A 86 0.66 -7.88 14.25
CA ASP A 86 1.09 -9.21 14.70
C ASP A 86 2.62 -9.38 14.65
N TYR A 87 3.34 -8.37 14.11
CA TYR A 87 4.80 -8.34 13.98
C TYR A 87 5.39 -9.54 13.24
N VAL A 88 4.61 -10.14 12.34
CA VAL A 88 5.03 -11.28 11.53
C VAL A 88 5.65 -10.75 10.23
N CYS A 89 6.84 -11.28 9.89
CA CYS A 89 7.48 -10.97 8.62
C CYS A 89 6.62 -11.51 7.48
N PRO A 90 6.29 -10.69 6.46
CA PRO A 90 5.57 -11.17 5.29
C PRO A 90 6.46 -12.09 4.46
N GLU A 91 5.84 -13.02 3.75
CA GLU A 91 6.48 -13.79 2.69
C GLU A 91 6.55 -12.98 1.39
N ARG A 92 7.49 -13.31 0.50
CA ARG A 92 7.67 -12.63 -0.79
C ARG A 92 6.37 -12.46 -1.58
N LYS A 93 5.57 -13.52 -1.68
CA LYS A 93 4.28 -13.52 -2.37
C LYS A 93 3.27 -12.53 -1.77
N GLU A 94 3.31 -12.32 -0.45
CA GLU A 94 2.43 -11.39 0.26
C GLU A 94 2.85 -9.92 0.04
N VAL A 95 4.10 -9.70 -0.36
CA VAL A 95 4.67 -8.39 -0.69
C VAL A 95 4.49 -8.03 -2.16
N GLU A 96 4.61 -9.01 -3.06
CA GLU A 96 4.43 -8.82 -4.51
C GLU A 96 3.03 -8.30 -4.86
N ASP A 97 1.98 -8.84 -4.21
CA ASP A 97 0.59 -8.39 -4.43
C ASP A 97 0.40 -6.88 -4.17
N PRO A 98 0.77 -6.32 -2.98
CA PRO A 98 0.73 -4.87 -2.76
C PRO A 98 1.65 -4.05 -3.67
N LEU A 99 2.82 -4.58 -4.05
CA LEU A 99 3.72 -3.88 -4.96
C LEU A 99 3.10 -3.75 -6.36
N ASP A 100 2.55 -4.83 -6.90
CA ASP A 100 1.84 -4.82 -8.18
C ASP A 100 0.65 -3.86 -8.17
N ILE A 101 -0.08 -3.79 -7.06
CA ILE A 101 -1.19 -2.84 -6.90
C ILE A 101 -0.69 -1.39 -6.90
N ALA A 102 0.49 -1.12 -6.31
CA ALA A 102 1.06 0.22 -6.27
C ALA A 102 1.53 0.71 -7.65
N THR A 103 1.86 -0.20 -8.57
CA THR A 103 2.38 0.11 -9.91
C THR A 103 1.32 0.23 -11.00
N LEU A 104 0.04 -0.04 -10.71
CA LEU A 104 -1.11 0.18 -11.60
C LEU A 104 -1.32 1.67 -11.94
#